data_AF-R7LTA5-F1
#
_entry.id   AF-R7LTA5-F1
#
_cell.length_a   1.000
_cell.length_b   1.000
_cell.length_c   1.000
_cell.angle_alpha   90.00
_cell.angle_beta   90.00
_cell.angle_gamma   90.00
#
_symmetry.space_group_name_H-M   'P 1'
#
loop_
_entity.id
_entity.type
_entity.pdbx_description
1 polymer ?
#
loop_
_entity_poly.entity_id
_entity_poly.type
_entity_poly.pdbx_seq_one_letter_code
_entity_poly.pdbx_strand_id
1 'polypeptide(L)'
;MNLKKFFPRRKTTNVTPQKEDMDDFDENVIIFNDPQIKELVTKWTKSGGWKCDDFVYMVKYIGLKAPIVLTDLNTEKETFKCLTADKKEVTMLLKSCKKESVIEVREEGETRRYFIGDNSKEKIVLPLPKLQTIHRTKNGKRLIYNYLYNHGIICHCVLIVDEKHMLEVSIVGENTYKGFVNDEKVQKYIEELDDSLTITQVYEDVMNLFELTKEDISKCSSISFCYNEGDVRRSEICKVRDNSQMYYEIIENEKEWIRVLENGDWQYWVDNINLIYKKATDNYVLNTSGKEAIINCECSKILEHVEEMIQRMKR
;
A
#
# COMPACT_ATOMS: atom_id res chain seq x y z
N MET A 1 -11.70 4.02 39.12
CA MET A 1 -10.35 3.59 38.69
C MET A 1 -10.24 3.90 37.21
N ASN A 2 -9.38 4.84 36.83
CA ASN A 2 -9.48 5.58 35.56
C ASN A 2 -8.63 4.91 34.46
N LEU A 3 -9.28 4.39 33.40
CA LEU A 3 -8.68 3.65 32.28
C LEU A 3 -7.81 4.51 31.33
N LYS A 4 -7.47 5.75 31.71
CA LYS A 4 -6.59 6.65 30.95
C LYS A 4 -5.08 6.39 31.13
N LYS A 5 -4.68 5.30 31.79
CA LYS A 5 -3.25 5.04 32.14
C LYS A 5 -2.55 3.91 31.37
N PHE A 6 -3.20 3.21 30.45
CA PHE A 6 -2.57 2.06 29.77
C PHE A 6 -2.09 2.31 28.33
N PHE A 7 -2.49 3.42 27.71
CA PHE A 7 -1.92 3.84 26.43
C PHE A 7 -1.66 5.34 26.49
N PRO A 8 -0.40 5.82 26.47
CA PRO A 8 -0.16 7.21 26.17
C PRO A 8 -0.65 7.40 24.74
N ARG A 9 -1.80 8.09 24.59
CA ARG A 9 -2.15 8.70 23.31
C ARG A 9 -0.93 9.50 22.91
N ARG A 10 -0.18 9.05 21.91
CA ARG A 10 0.67 9.96 21.14
C ARG A 10 -0.30 10.98 20.58
N LYS A 11 -0.41 12.12 21.27
CA LYS A 11 -0.80 13.34 20.59
C LYS A 11 0.26 13.49 19.52
N THR A 12 -0.07 13.15 18.28
CA THR A 12 0.58 13.75 17.13
C THR A 12 0.18 15.21 17.15
N THR A 13 0.84 15.95 18.03
CA THR A 13 0.96 17.39 17.89
C THR A 13 1.60 17.60 16.53
N ASN A 14 1.04 18.52 15.74
CA ASN A 14 1.73 19.16 14.62
C ASN A 14 2.92 19.95 15.19
N VAL A 15 3.90 19.26 15.77
CA VAL A 15 5.22 19.82 16.02
C VAL A 15 5.96 19.50 14.75
N THR A 16 6.04 20.50 13.86
CA THR A 16 7.15 20.56 12.92
C THR A 16 8.41 20.42 13.80
N PRO A 17 9.19 19.34 13.66
CA PRO A 17 10.37 19.14 14.49
C PRO A 17 11.21 20.42 14.43
N GLN A 18 11.44 21.04 15.58
CA GLN A 18 12.33 22.19 15.63
C GLN A 18 13.76 21.68 15.70
N LYS A 19 14.71 22.47 15.17
CA LYS A 19 16.12 22.10 15.20
C LYS A 19 16.61 21.77 16.62
N GLU A 20 16.03 22.45 17.61
CA GLU A 20 16.27 22.31 19.04
C GLU A 20 15.81 20.94 19.62
N ASP A 21 14.83 20.26 18.99
CA ASP A 21 14.42 18.89 19.36
C ASP A 21 15.49 17.83 18.95
N MET A 22 16.55 18.27 18.28
CA MET A 22 17.66 17.44 17.80
C MET A 22 19.02 17.82 18.40
N ASP A 23 19.05 18.68 19.43
CA ASP A 23 20.28 19.24 20.02
C ASP A 23 20.91 18.38 21.15
N ASP A 24 20.27 17.31 21.62
CA ASP A 24 20.85 16.33 22.58
C ASP A 24 21.81 15.32 21.91
N PHE A 25 22.48 15.69 20.82
CA PHE A 25 23.28 14.77 19.98
C PHE A 25 24.78 14.99 20.14
N ASP A 26 25.34 14.51 21.25
CA ASP A 26 26.76 14.14 21.28
C ASP A 26 27.00 12.94 20.33
N GLU A 27 27.97 13.06 19.42
CA GLU A 27 28.47 12.06 18.43
C GLU A 27 27.76 11.89 17.06
N ASN A 28 27.27 12.98 16.45
CA ASN A 28 26.84 13.03 15.03
C ASN A 28 28.00 12.82 14.02
N VAL A 29 28.48 11.59 13.84
CA VAL A 29 29.54 11.30 12.85
C VAL A 29 29.01 10.39 11.74
N ILE A 30 28.72 10.98 10.59
CA ILE A 30 28.81 10.23 9.32
C ILE A 30 30.29 10.18 8.95
N ILE A 31 30.84 8.97 8.96
CA ILE A 31 32.23 8.69 8.61
C ILE A 31 32.24 8.28 7.14
N PHE A 32 32.87 9.11 6.30
CA PHE A 32 33.12 8.79 4.90
C PHE A 32 34.49 8.12 4.78
N ASN A 33 34.51 6.79 4.65
CA ASN A 33 35.77 6.06 4.44
C ASN A 33 36.27 6.13 2.99
N ASP A 34 35.41 6.56 2.07
CA ASP A 34 35.72 6.74 0.66
C ASP A 34 35.40 8.19 0.22
N PRO A 35 36.39 8.96 -0.26
CA PRO A 35 36.18 10.31 -0.79
C PRO A 35 35.15 10.39 -1.91
N GLN A 36 35.03 9.34 -2.75
CA GLN A 36 34.07 9.31 -3.85
C GLN A 36 32.62 9.22 -3.33
N ILE A 37 32.40 8.51 -2.21
CA ILE A 37 31.08 8.50 -1.54
C ILE A 37 30.76 9.90 -1.02
N LYS A 38 31.73 10.59 -0.42
CA LYS A 38 31.54 11.97 0.06
C LYS A 38 31.17 12.91 -1.07
N GLU A 39 31.84 12.80 -2.22
CA GLU A 39 31.52 13.58 -3.42
C GLU A 39 30.10 13.27 -3.92
N LEU A 40 29.73 11.98 -4.01
CA LEU A 40 28.40 11.53 -4.43
C LEU A 40 27.31 12.10 -3.52
N VAL A 41 27.45 11.95 -2.19
CA VAL A 41 26.50 12.49 -1.20
C VAL A 41 26.43 14.01 -1.34
N THR A 42 27.57 14.70 -1.43
CA THR A 42 27.62 16.16 -1.57
C THR A 42 26.92 16.65 -2.83
N LYS A 43 27.14 15.98 -3.98
CA LYS A 43 26.50 16.31 -5.25
C LYS A 43 24.99 16.09 -5.17
N TRP A 44 24.58 14.96 -4.60
CA TRP A 44 23.18 14.61 -4.43
C TRP A 44 22.44 15.57 -3.48
N THR A 45 22.97 15.88 -2.30
CA THR A 45 22.34 16.86 -1.39
C THR A 45 22.24 18.24 -2.03
N LYS A 46 23.30 18.70 -2.71
CA LYS A 46 23.30 19.99 -3.42
C LYS A 46 22.22 20.06 -4.49
N SER A 47 21.95 18.95 -5.19
CA SER A 47 20.91 18.91 -6.23
C SER A 47 19.50 19.20 -5.69
N GLY A 48 19.23 18.90 -4.41
CA GLY A 48 17.97 19.21 -3.73
C GLY A 48 18.00 20.47 -2.86
N GLY A 49 19.04 21.31 -2.97
CA GLY A 49 19.17 22.52 -2.16
C GLY A 49 19.61 22.28 -0.71
N TRP A 50 20.23 21.14 -0.42
CA TRP A 50 20.70 20.75 0.92
C TRP A 50 22.24 20.78 1.03
N LYS A 51 22.75 20.90 2.26
CA LYS A 51 24.18 20.75 2.56
C LYS A 51 24.53 19.29 2.80
N CYS A 52 25.79 18.93 2.60
CA CYS A 52 26.27 17.58 2.90
C CYS A 52 26.05 17.23 4.39
N ASP A 53 26.25 18.19 5.29
CA ASP A 53 26.04 18.00 6.73
C ASP A 53 24.58 17.71 7.08
N ASP A 54 23.63 18.10 6.21
CA ASP A 54 22.22 17.84 6.44
C ASP A 54 21.85 16.35 6.22
N PHE A 55 22.74 15.58 5.58
CA PHE A 55 22.54 14.15 5.31
C PHE A 55 22.38 13.32 6.60
N VAL A 56 22.99 13.75 7.72
CA VAL A 56 22.84 13.07 9.02
C VAL A 56 21.39 13.05 9.50
N TYR A 57 20.65 14.14 9.28
CA TYR A 57 19.24 14.23 9.66
C TYR A 57 18.38 13.31 8.79
N MET A 58 18.68 13.24 7.50
CA MET A 58 17.98 12.35 6.57
C MET A 58 18.17 10.88 6.99
N VAL A 59 19.41 10.48 7.25
CA VAL A 59 19.72 9.08 7.59
C VAL A 59 19.18 8.67 8.97
N LYS A 60 19.16 9.60 9.93
CA LYS A 60 18.51 9.36 11.23
C LYS A 60 17.01 9.20 11.10
N TYR A 61 16.35 10.03 10.28
CA TYR A 61 14.90 10.00 10.13
C TYR A 61 14.40 8.70 9.48
N ILE A 62 15.18 8.10 8.58
CA ILE A 62 14.88 6.78 8.00
C ILE A 62 15.18 5.61 8.97
N GLY A 63 15.64 5.91 10.19
CA GLY A 63 15.79 4.96 11.30
C GLY A 63 17.15 4.28 11.41
N LEU A 64 18.19 4.76 10.71
CA LEU A 64 19.55 4.23 10.88
C LEU A 64 20.22 4.88 12.10
N LYS A 65 20.87 4.06 12.93
CA LYS A 65 21.51 4.51 14.18
C LYS A 65 22.92 5.00 13.93
N ALA A 66 23.19 6.23 14.34
CA ALA A 66 24.52 6.83 14.36
C ALA A 66 25.40 6.25 15.48
N PRO A 67 26.76 6.29 15.35
CA PRO A 67 27.50 6.75 14.16
C PRO A 67 27.30 5.82 12.95
N ILE A 68 27.46 6.41 11.75
CA ILE A 68 27.26 5.71 10.47
C ILE A 68 28.55 5.75 9.67
N VAL A 69 29.01 4.60 9.21
CA VAL A 69 30.21 4.48 8.39
C VAL A 69 29.81 4.11 6.96
N LEU A 70 30.16 4.97 6.00
CA LEU A 70 29.87 4.76 4.59
C LEU A 70 31.11 4.22 3.86
N THR A 71 30.95 3.09 3.19
CA THR A 71 32.02 2.27 2.61
C THR A 71 31.60 1.62 1.29
N ASP A 72 32.53 0.96 0.61
CA ASP A 72 32.29 0.03 -0.50
C ASP A 72 31.40 0.58 -1.61
N LEU A 73 31.85 1.68 -2.23
CA LEU A 73 31.17 2.24 -3.40
C LEU A 73 31.22 1.26 -4.58
N ASN A 74 30.04 0.91 -5.08
CA ASN A 74 29.85 0.27 -6.36
C ASN A 74 29.44 1.34 -7.39
N THR A 75 30.39 1.74 -8.22
CA THR A 75 30.20 2.80 -9.22
C THR A 75 29.24 2.41 -10.35
N GLU A 76 29.19 1.13 -10.74
CA GLU A 76 28.31 0.63 -11.79
C GLU A 76 26.83 0.72 -11.40
N LYS A 77 26.53 0.39 -10.14
CA LYS A 77 25.16 0.38 -9.60
C LYS A 77 24.79 1.66 -8.86
N GLU A 78 25.73 2.58 -8.69
CA GLU A 78 25.63 3.80 -7.88
C GLU A 78 25.19 3.51 -6.43
N THR A 79 25.61 2.37 -5.87
CA THR A 79 25.27 1.96 -4.50
C THR A 79 26.49 1.97 -3.60
N PHE A 80 26.31 2.16 -2.29
CA PHE A 80 27.38 2.04 -1.30
C PHE A 80 26.86 1.35 -0.02
N LYS A 81 27.77 0.86 0.81
CA LYS A 81 27.46 0.24 2.10
C LYS A 81 27.40 1.28 3.21
N CYS A 82 26.51 1.04 4.16
CA CYS A 82 26.30 1.85 5.35
C CYS A 82 26.28 0.91 6.57
N LEU A 83 27.27 1.05 7.45
CA LEU A 83 27.36 0.32 8.71
C LEU A 83 26.88 1.23 9.84
N THR A 84 25.84 0.82 10.54
CA THR A 84 25.26 1.54 11.68
C THR A 84 25.91 1.13 13.01
N ALA A 85 25.64 1.89 14.07
CA ALA A 85 26.15 1.62 15.41
C ALA A 85 25.74 0.25 15.99
N ASP A 86 24.57 -0.26 15.64
CA ASP A 86 24.12 -1.61 16.01
C ASP A 86 24.68 -2.72 15.10
N LYS A 87 25.76 -2.42 14.36
CA LYS A 87 26.47 -3.33 13.46
C LYS A 87 25.61 -3.88 12.34
N LYS A 88 24.54 -3.16 11.99
CA LYS A 88 23.71 -3.49 10.84
C LYS A 88 24.35 -2.90 9.59
N GLU A 89 24.58 -3.74 8.61
CA GLU A 89 25.04 -3.32 7.30
C GLU A 89 23.84 -3.20 6.36
N VAL A 90 23.70 -2.05 5.72
CA VAL A 90 22.66 -1.79 4.72
C VAL A 90 23.31 -1.28 3.45
N THR A 91 22.70 -1.58 2.30
CA THR A 91 23.11 -1.01 1.01
C THR A 91 22.26 0.22 0.72
N MET A 92 22.89 1.35 0.42
CA MET A 92 22.21 2.59 0.08
C MET A 92 22.38 2.94 -1.39
N LEU A 93 21.37 3.61 -1.95
CA LEU A 93 21.37 4.19 -3.28
C LEU A 93 20.75 5.59 -3.19
N LEU A 94 21.43 6.57 -3.80
CA LEU A 94 20.95 7.96 -3.86
C LEU A 94 20.64 8.31 -5.30
N LYS A 95 19.43 8.81 -5.57
CA LYS A 95 19.02 9.23 -6.91
C LYS A 95 18.44 10.63 -6.88
N SER A 96 18.80 11.45 -7.87
CA SER A 96 18.22 12.77 -8.10
C SER A 96 17.30 12.70 -9.31
N CYS A 97 16.03 13.06 -9.13
CA CYS A 97 15.06 13.22 -10.20
C CYS A 97 14.75 14.71 -10.40
N LYS A 98 14.18 15.09 -11.55
CA LYS A 98 13.90 16.50 -11.91
C LYS A 98 13.08 17.30 -10.88
N LYS A 99 12.35 16.64 -9.98
CA LYS A 99 11.47 17.26 -8.99
C LYS A 99 11.73 16.81 -7.55
N GLU A 100 12.47 15.71 -7.34
CA GLU A 100 12.54 15.02 -6.04
C GLU A 100 13.89 14.30 -5.91
N SER A 101 14.39 14.22 -4.67
CA SER A 101 15.56 13.39 -4.33
C SER A 101 15.13 12.13 -3.61
N VAL A 102 15.79 11.01 -3.90
CA VAL A 102 15.43 9.68 -3.39
C VAL A 102 16.59 9.08 -2.60
N ILE A 103 16.27 8.54 -1.43
CA ILE A 103 17.12 7.59 -0.71
C ILE A 103 16.47 6.21 -0.80
N GLU A 104 17.20 5.22 -1.27
CA GLU A 104 16.80 3.82 -1.19
C GLU A 104 17.75 3.08 -0.26
N VAL A 105 17.19 2.35 0.70
CA VAL A 105 17.90 1.52 1.68
C VAL A 105 17.50 0.08 1.45
N ARG A 106 18.49 -0.80 1.28
CA ARG A 106 18.29 -2.23 1.08
C ARG A 106 18.95 -3.02 2.19
N GLU A 107 18.21 -3.97 2.71
CA GLU A 107 18.60 -4.91 3.75
C GLU A 107 18.25 -6.32 3.27
N GLU A 108 18.61 -7.34 4.03
CA GLU A 108 18.24 -8.71 3.68
C GLU A 108 16.71 -8.85 3.60
N GLY A 109 16.21 -9.16 2.40
CA GLY A 109 14.78 -9.34 2.16
C GLY A 109 13.94 -8.06 2.20
N GLU A 110 14.51 -6.86 2.36
CA GLU A 110 13.74 -5.61 2.41
C GLU A 110 14.40 -4.48 1.61
N THR A 111 13.60 -3.68 0.92
CA THR A 111 14.01 -2.42 0.29
C THR A 111 13.02 -1.33 0.64
N ARG A 112 13.51 -0.23 1.23
CA ARG A 112 12.73 0.95 1.60
C ARG A 112 13.16 2.13 0.75
N ARG A 113 12.21 2.83 0.14
CA ARG A 113 12.44 4.03 -0.66
C ARG A 113 11.82 5.23 -0.01
N TYR A 114 12.57 6.32 0.07
CA TYR A 114 12.18 7.57 0.70
C TYR A 114 12.33 8.73 -0.27
N PHE A 115 11.38 9.65 -0.25
CA PHE A 115 11.43 10.93 -0.96
C PHE A 115 11.84 12.06 -0.06
N ILE A 116 12.63 12.98 -0.60
CA ILE A 116 13.07 14.18 0.08
C ILE A 116 12.62 15.38 -0.73
N GLY A 117 11.99 16.32 -0.03
CA GLY A 117 11.52 17.58 -0.61
C GLY A 117 12.68 18.41 -1.18
N ASP A 118 12.39 19.09 -2.27
CA ASP A 118 13.32 20.03 -2.91
C ASP A 118 13.31 21.38 -2.17
N ASN A 119 14.43 21.70 -1.54
CA ASN A 119 14.62 22.94 -0.77
C ASN A 119 15.10 24.10 -1.65
N SER A 120 15.24 23.90 -2.97
CA SER A 120 15.69 24.97 -3.87
C SER A 120 14.64 26.08 -4.08
N LYS A 121 13.37 25.82 -3.75
CA LYS A 121 12.23 26.72 -4.00
C LYS A 121 11.47 27.15 -2.74
N GLU A 122 11.40 26.27 -1.74
CA GLU A 122 10.74 26.55 -0.46
C GLU A 122 11.80 26.53 0.64
N LYS A 123 11.74 27.45 1.62
CA LYS A 123 12.65 27.42 2.78
C LYS A 123 12.17 26.35 3.76
N ILE A 124 12.46 25.09 3.46
CA ILE A 124 12.19 23.96 4.33
C ILE A 124 13.23 23.96 5.46
N VAL A 125 12.76 23.82 6.70
CA VAL A 125 13.60 23.94 7.91
C VAL A 125 14.50 22.70 8.10
N LEU A 126 14.03 21.51 7.71
CA LEU A 126 14.74 20.24 7.85
C LEU A 126 14.48 19.31 6.66
N PRO A 127 15.48 18.53 6.20
CA PRO A 127 15.25 17.51 5.18
C PRO A 127 14.63 16.27 5.82
N LEU A 128 13.30 16.20 5.83
CA LEU A 128 12.55 15.07 6.38
C LEU A 128 12.19 14.09 5.25
N PRO A 129 12.89 12.94 5.11
CA PRO A 129 12.56 11.93 4.12
C PRO A 129 11.19 11.31 4.42
N LYS A 130 10.28 11.30 3.45
CA LYS A 130 8.98 10.65 3.54
C LYS A 130 9.09 9.25 2.93
N LEU A 131 8.71 8.22 3.68
CA LEU A 131 8.70 6.85 3.18
C LEU A 131 7.72 6.74 2.02
N GLN A 132 8.19 6.32 0.84
CA GLN A 132 7.36 6.18 -0.35
C GLN A 132 6.94 4.72 -0.55
N THR A 133 7.89 3.80 -0.44
CA THR A 133 7.64 2.40 -0.81
C THR A 133 8.44 1.46 0.09
N ILE A 134 7.84 0.34 0.46
CA ILE A 134 8.52 -0.81 1.05
C ILE A 134 8.32 -2.00 0.12
N HIS A 135 9.41 -2.67 -0.26
CA HIS A 135 9.38 -3.99 -0.85
C HIS A 135 9.98 -4.98 0.14
N ARG A 136 9.22 -6.01 0.52
CA ARG A 136 9.73 -7.13 1.34
C ARG A 136 9.63 -8.44 0.57
N THR A 137 10.55 -9.34 0.83
CA THR A 137 10.56 -10.71 0.33
C THR A 137 10.89 -11.64 1.48
N LYS A 138 9.98 -12.57 1.76
CA LYS A 138 10.08 -13.48 2.91
C LYS A 138 9.36 -14.77 2.58
N ASN A 139 10.02 -15.91 2.81
CA ASN A 139 9.45 -17.24 2.56
C ASN A 139 8.87 -17.41 1.13
N GLY A 140 9.52 -16.83 0.12
CA GLY A 140 9.06 -16.86 -1.28
C GLY A 140 7.97 -15.84 -1.64
N LYS A 141 7.28 -15.26 -0.64
CA LYS A 141 6.26 -14.23 -0.83
C LYS A 141 6.90 -12.86 -1.02
N ARG A 142 6.25 -11.97 -1.77
CA ARG A 142 6.67 -10.59 -1.97
C ARG A 142 5.56 -9.63 -1.55
N LEU A 143 5.89 -8.68 -0.69
CA LEU A 143 5.00 -7.61 -0.26
C LEU A 143 5.49 -6.27 -0.78
N ILE A 144 4.61 -5.50 -1.40
CA ILE A 144 4.86 -4.15 -1.88
C ILE A 144 3.88 -3.21 -1.18
N TYR A 145 4.39 -2.26 -0.41
CA TYR A 145 3.60 -1.21 0.24
C TYR A 145 3.95 0.14 -0.38
N ASN A 146 2.94 0.91 -0.78
CA ASN A 146 3.09 2.23 -1.36
C ASN A 146 2.37 3.29 -0.52
N TYR A 147 3.12 4.34 -0.18
CA TYR A 147 2.67 5.50 0.56
C TYR A 147 2.56 6.67 -0.41
N LEU A 148 1.32 6.97 -0.82
CA LEU A 148 1.03 8.01 -1.80
C LEU A 148 0.37 9.22 -1.10
N TYR A 149 1.13 9.87 -0.22
CA TYR A 149 0.66 10.92 0.69
C TYR A 149 -0.03 12.12 0.03
N ASN A 150 0.26 12.40 -1.24
CA ASN A 150 -0.29 13.56 -1.96
C ASN A 150 -1.54 13.22 -2.80
N HIS A 151 -1.97 11.95 -2.81
CA HIS A 151 -3.03 11.45 -3.69
C HIS A 151 -4.29 10.99 -2.94
N GLY A 152 -4.40 11.27 -1.63
CA GLY A 152 -5.51 10.78 -0.81
C GLY A 152 -5.49 9.26 -0.61
N ILE A 153 -4.43 8.58 -1.04
CA ILE A 153 -4.28 7.14 -0.89
C ILE A 153 -3.79 6.87 0.52
N ILE A 154 -4.65 6.21 1.29
CA ILE A 154 -4.44 5.96 2.71
C ILE A 154 -3.70 4.62 2.90
N CYS A 155 -4.01 3.61 2.08
CA CYS A 155 -3.28 2.35 2.00
C CYS A 155 -3.25 1.87 0.55
N HIS A 156 -2.07 1.47 0.06
CA HIS A 156 -1.96 0.73 -1.17
C HIS A 156 -0.90 -0.35 -1.00
N CYS A 157 -1.30 -1.61 -1.01
CA CYS A 157 -0.38 -2.72 -0.91
C CYS A 157 -0.72 -3.86 -1.87
N VAL A 158 0.33 -4.57 -2.28
CA VAL A 158 0.25 -5.74 -3.15
C VAL A 158 1.04 -6.86 -2.50
N LEU A 159 0.37 -7.96 -2.19
CA LEU A 159 0.96 -9.21 -1.75
C LEU A 159 0.95 -10.19 -2.93
N ILE A 160 2.14 -10.65 -3.32
CA ILE A 160 2.34 -11.74 -4.26
C ILE A 160 2.70 -12.96 -3.42
N VAL A 161 1.76 -13.89 -3.29
CA VAL A 161 1.95 -15.13 -2.52
C VAL A 161 2.83 -16.10 -3.30
N ASP A 162 2.54 -16.25 -4.59
CA ASP A 162 3.32 -17.03 -5.56
C ASP A 162 3.05 -16.53 -7.00
N GLU A 163 3.39 -17.33 -8.02
CA GLU A 163 3.20 -16.97 -9.44
C GLU A 163 1.73 -16.88 -9.87
N LYS A 164 0.80 -17.44 -9.09
CA LYS A 164 -0.64 -17.56 -9.41
C LYS A 164 -1.52 -16.75 -8.47
N HIS A 165 -1.05 -16.43 -7.27
CA HIS A 165 -1.86 -15.82 -6.22
C HIS A 165 -1.36 -14.42 -5.88
N MET A 166 -2.22 -13.43 -6.10
CA MET A 166 -1.91 -12.02 -5.81
C MET A 166 -3.09 -11.30 -5.17
N LEU A 167 -2.86 -10.66 -4.03
CA LEU A 167 -3.79 -9.77 -3.36
C LEU A 167 -3.35 -8.31 -3.53
N GLU A 168 -4.26 -7.45 -3.97
CA GLU A 168 -4.12 -6.01 -3.98
C GLU A 168 -5.15 -5.38 -3.04
N VAL A 169 -4.69 -4.52 -2.14
CA VAL A 169 -5.53 -3.74 -1.23
C VAL A 169 -5.29 -2.26 -1.48
N SER A 170 -6.36 -1.53 -1.76
CA SER A 170 -6.34 -0.10 -2.03
C SER A 170 -7.45 0.60 -1.25
N ILE A 171 -7.05 1.53 -0.39
CA ILE A 171 -7.95 2.36 0.42
C ILE A 171 -7.60 3.82 0.14
N VAL A 172 -8.53 4.52 -0.47
CA VAL A 172 -8.42 5.91 -0.89
C VAL A 172 -9.50 6.72 -0.20
N GLY A 173 -9.12 7.82 0.43
CA GLY A 173 -10.06 8.77 1.03
C GLY A 173 -9.58 10.19 0.92
N GLU A 174 -10.26 11.09 1.61
CA GLU A 174 -9.92 12.50 1.53
C GLU A 174 -8.53 12.81 2.13
N ASN A 175 -7.82 13.76 1.53
CA ASN A 175 -6.47 14.23 1.91
C ASN A 175 -6.34 14.67 3.38
N THR A 176 -7.42 14.76 4.14
CA THR A 176 -7.47 15.14 5.55
C THR A 176 -7.32 13.95 6.51
N TYR A 177 -7.32 12.70 5.99
CA TYR A 177 -7.21 11.52 6.83
C TYR A 177 -5.80 11.42 7.44
N LYS A 178 -5.72 11.72 8.73
CA LYS A 178 -4.52 11.49 9.53
C LYS A 178 -4.27 9.98 9.50
N GLY A 179 -3.14 9.59 8.90
CA GLY A 179 -2.83 8.20 8.54
C GLY A 179 -3.26 7.16 9.58
N PHE A 180 -3.63 5.98 9.09
CA PHE A 180 -4.25 4.96 9.92
C PHE A 180 -3.43 4.61 11.16
N VAL A 181 -4.13 4.52 12.29
CA VAL A 181 -3.59 3.86 13.48
C VAL A 181 -3.28 2.41 13.09
N ASN A 182 -2.16 1.87 13.54
CA ASN A 182 -1.77 0.47 13.33
C ASN A 182 -1.35 0.04 11.90
N ASP A 183 -0.84 0.94 11.04
CA ASP A 183 -0.31 0.57 9.71
C ASP A 183 0.69 -0.61 9.76
N GLU A 184 1.60 -0.61 10.74
CA GLU A 184 2.55 -1.72 10.94
C GLU A 184 1.85 -3.06 11.25
N LYS A 185 0.69 -3.04 11.94
CA LYS A 185 -0.07 -4.27 12.21
C LYS A 185 -0.74 -4.80 10.96
N VAL A 186 -1.29 -3.91 10.12
CA VAL A 186 -1.89 -4.30 8.84
C VAL A 186 -0.84 -4.86 7.90
N GLN A 187 0.32 -4.20 7.80
CA GLN A 187 1.45 -4.73 7.03
C GLN A 187 1.84 -6.14 7.46
N LYS A 188 1.92 -6.38 8.78
CA LYS A 188 2.28 -7.68 9.33
C LYS A 188 1.21 -8.73 9.03
N TYR A 189 -0.07 -8.39 9.22
CA TYR A 189 -1.18 -9.28 8.89
C TYR A 189 -1.15 -9.69 7.42
N ILE A 190 -1.02 -8.73 6.50
CA ILE A 190 -0.99 -9.01 5.06
C ILE A 190 0.24 -9.85 4.68
N GLU A 191 1.41 -9.61 5.28
CA GLU A 191 2.61 -10.42 5.04
C GLU A 191 2.42 -11.90 5.43
N GLU A 192 1.57 -12.18 6.42
CA GLU A 192 1.33 -13.52 6.96
C GLU A 192 0.30 -14.33 6.14
N LEU A 193 -0.53 -13.69 5.32
CA LEU A 193 -1.55 -14.33 4.48
C LEU A 193 -0.95 -15.32 3.46
N ASP A 194 -1.65 -16.40 3.18
CA ASP A 194 -1.33 -17.43 2.17
C ASP A 194 -2.43 -17.57 1.11
N ASP A 195 -2.34 -18.60 0.28
CA ASP A 195 -3.25 -18.88 -0.83
C ASP A 195 -4.65 -19.33 -0.39
N SER A 196 -4.83 -19.62 0.90
CA SER A 196 -6.13 -19.97 1.49
C SER A 196 -6.97 -18.76 1.93
N LEU A 197 -6.52 -17.54 1.63
CA LEU A 197 -7.20 -16.31 2.01
C LEU A 197 -8.59 -16.19 1.38
N THR A 198 -9.52 -15.58 2.12
CA THR A 198 -10.85 -15.17 1.63
C THR A 198 -10.93 -13.65 1.64
N ILE A 199 -11.36 -13.02 0.53
CA ILE A 199 -11.44 -11.55 0.46
C ILE A 199 -12.31 -10.94 1.55
N THR A 200 -13.46 -11.55 1.85
CA THR A 200 -14.39 -11.06 2.86
C THR A 200 -13.70 -10.98 4.23
N GLN A 201 -12.98 -12.03 4.62
CA GLN A 201 -12.24 -12.07 5.87
C GLN A 201 -11.11 -11.04 5.88
N VAL A 202 -10.34 -10.96 4.79
CA VAL A 202 -9.24 -9.98 4.67
C VAL A 202 -9.75 -8.55 4.75
N TYR A 203 -10.89 -8.24 4.11
CA TYR A 203 -11.54 -6.95 4.22
C TYR A 203 -11.89 -6.64 5.69
N GLU A 204 -12.60 -7.54 6.36
CA GLU A 204 -13.02 -7.34 7.75
C GLU A 204 -11.83 -7.14 8.69
N ASP A 205 -10.80 -7.99 8.59
CA ASP A 205 -9.61 -7.92 9.43
C ASP A 205 -8.82 -6.63 9.20
N VAL A 206 -8.63 -6.20 7.95
CA VAL A 206 -7.92 -4.96 7.63
C VAL A 206 -8.70 -3.75 8.12
N MET A 207 -10.01 -3.69 7.92
CA MET A 207 -10.85 -2.60 8.43
C MET A 207 -10.81 -2.53 9.97
N ASN A 208 -10.85 -3.69 10.64
CA ASN A 208 -10.77 -3.80 12.09
C ASN A 208 -9.39 -3.38 12.64
N LEU A 209 -8.30 -3.79 12.00
CA LEU A 209 -6.94 -3.44 12.40
C LEU A 209 -6.68 -1.94 12.26
N PHE A 210 -7.21 -1.32 11.21
CA PHE A 210 -7.19 0.14 11.04
C PHE A 210 -8.17 0.88 11.97
N GLU A 211 -9.03 0.15 12.69
CA GLU A 211 -10.05 0.68 13.60
C GLU A 211 -11.02 1.64 12.90
N LEU A 212 -11.40 1.34 11.64
CA LEU A 212 -12.27 2.22 10.85
C LEU A 212 -13.74 2.12 11.26
N THR A 213 -14.32 3.27 11.55
CA THR A 213 -15.77 3.37 11.76
C THR A 213 -16.51 3.44 10.44
N LYS A 214 -17.83 3.20 10.47
CA LYS A 214 -18.70 3.43 9.29
C LYS A 214 -18.61 4.88 8.78
N GLU A 215 -18.40 5.85 9.67
CA GLU A 215 -18.21 7.24 9.28
C GLU A 215 -16.89 7.44 8.52
N ASP A 216 -15.81 6.77 8.93
CA ASP A 216 -14.52 6.82 8.22
C ASP A 216 -14.62 6.18 6.83
N ILE A 217 -15.25 5.00 6.75
CA ILE A 217 -15.50 4.30 5.48
C ILE A 217 -16.31 5.19 4.54
N SER A 218 -17.31 5.92 5.05
CA SER A 218 -18.14 6.81 4.24
C SER A 218 -17.39 8.00 3.62
N LYS A 219 -16.22 8.35 4.17
CA LYS A 219 -15.32 9.42 3.68
C LYS A 219 -14.24 8.88 2.73
N CYS A 220 -14.18 7.56 2.55
CA CYS A 220 -13.31 6.96 1.55
C CYS A 220 -13.93 7.14 0.17
N SER A 221 -13.14 7.67 -0.77
CA SER A 221 -13.55 7.75 -2.18
C SER A 221 -13.54 6.38 -2.84
N SER A 222 -12.69 5.47 -2.36
CA SER A 222 -12.71 4.07 -2.79
C SER A 222 -12.06 3.16 -1.76
N ILE A 223 -12.69 2.02 -1.50
CA ILE A 223 -12.07 0.87 -0.84
C ILE A 223 -12.14 -0.29 -1.82
N SER A 224 -11.03 -0.98 -2.05
CA SER A 224 -10.94 -2.09 -2.99
C SER A 224 -9.96 -3.15 -2.49
N PHE A 225 -10.44 -4.39 -2.43
CA PHE A 225 -9.64 -5.59 -2.18
C PHE A 225 -9.81 -6.48 -3.41
N CYS A 226 -8.71 -6.91 -4.02
CA CYS A 226 -8.71 -7.69 -5.25
C CYS A 226 -7.78 -8.89 -5.09
N TYR A 227 -8.31 -10.09 -5.17
CA TYR A 227 -7.53 -11.33 -5.11
C TYR A 227 -7.61 -12.02 -6.46
N ASN A 228 -6.44 -12.32 -7.02
CA ASN A 228 -6.29 -12.99 -8.30
C ASN A 228 -5.72 -14.39 -8.09
N GLU A 229 -6.35 -15.37 -8.72
CA GLU A 229 -5.97 -16.79 -8.67
C GLU A 229 -5.77 -17.35 -10.10
N GLY A 230 -4.58 -17.86 -10.39
CA GLY A 230 -4.30 -18.72 -11.55
C GLY A 230 -4.12 -18.04 -12.92
N ASP A 231 -3.88 -18.87 -13.95
CA ASP A 231 -3.79 -18.46 -15.37
C ASP A 231 -5.16 -18.11 -15.96
N VAL A 232 -6.20 -18.76 -15.45
CA VAL A 232 -7.62 -18.43 -15.63
C VAL A 232 -7.84 -17.22 -14.73
N ARG A 233 -7.81 -16.00 -15.26
CA ARG A 233 -7.90 -14.74 -14.49
C ARG A 233 -9.20 -14.68 -13.67
N ARG A 234 -9.23 -15.37 -12.53
CA ARG A 234 -10.28 -15.27 -11.54
C ARG A 234 -9.91 -14.12 -10.64
N SER A 235 -10.73 -13.07 -10.65
CA SER A 235 -10.58 -11.95 -9.74
C SER A 235 -11.78 -11.95 -8.81
N GLU A 236 -11.53 -12.11 -7.52
CA GLU A 236 -12.50 -11.75 -6.50
C GLU A 236 -12.26 -10.30 -6.10
N ILE A 237 -13.33 -9.55 -5.90
CA ILE A 237 -13.25 -8.13 -5.62
C ILE A 237 -14.27 -7.76 -4.56
N CYS A 238 -13.81 -7.09 -3.50
CA CYS A 238 -14.66 -6.39 -2.56
C CYS A 238 -14.44 -4.89 -2.71
N LYS A 239 -15.50 -4.14 -3.02
CA LYS A 239 -15.42 -2.70 -3.24
C LYS A 239 -16.49 -1.94 -2.47
N VAL A 240 -16.11 -0.76 -1.97
CA VAL A 240 -17.04 0.27 -1.48
C VAL A 240 -16.91 1.48 -2.40
N ARG A 241 -18.02 1.87 -3.03
CA ARG A 241 -18.13 3.07 -3.88
C ARG A 241 -19.13 4.07 -3.28
N ASP A 242 -19.19 5.27 -3.88
CA ASP A 242 -20.06 6.40 -3.53
C ASP A 242 -21.38 6.00 -2.83
N ASN A 243 -21.71 6.71 -1.74
CA ASN A 243 -22.80 6.40 -0.80
C ASN A 243 -22.57 5.17 0.09
N SER A 244 -21.32 4.71 0.24
CA SER A 244 -20.94 3.55 1.08
C SER A 244 -21.59 2.24 0.62
N GLN A 245 -21.92 2.11 -0.67
CA GLN A 245 -22.49 0.88 -1.18
C GLN A 245 -21.39 -0.14 -1.43
N MET A 246 -21.44 -1.23 -0.65
CA MET A 246 -20.54 -2.36 -0.78
C MET A 246 -21.06 -3.33 -1.84
N TYR A 247 -20.14 -3.84 -2.67
CA TYR A 247 -20.42 -4.96 -3.56
C TYR A 247 -19.24 -5.91 -3.64
N TYR A 248 -19.59 -7.16 -3.92
CA TYR A 248 -18.67 -8.23 -4.23
C TYR A 248 -18.76 -8.52 -5.72
N GLU A 249 -17.62 -8.81 -6.35
CA GLU A 249 -17.55 -9.13 -7.76
C GLU A 249 -16.62 -10.33 -7.97
N ILE A 250 -17.06 -11.29 -8.78
CA ILE A 250 -16.22 -12.36 -9.31
C ILE A 250 -16.13 -12.15 -10.81
N ILE A 251 -14.92 -12.15 -11.34
CA ILE A 251 -14.65 -12.12 -12.77
C ILE A 251 -13.95 -13.43 -13.13
N GLU A 252 -14.46 -14.17 -14.10
CA GLU A 252 -13.85 -15.38 -14.65
C GLU A 252 -13.48 -15.17 -16.12
N ASN A 253 -12.21 -15.42 -16.48
CA ASN A 253 -11.70 -15.39 -17.86
C ASN A 253 -11.97 -14.08 -18.64
N GLU A 254 -12.17 -12.96 -17.94
CA GLU A 254 -12.50 -11.63 -18.50
C GLU A 254 -13.79 -11.55 -19.33
N LYS A 255 -14.54 -12.65 -19.43
CA LYS A 255 -15.75 -12.77 -20.28
C LYS A 255 -17.00 -12.98 -19.47
N GLU A 256 -16.84 -13.45 -18.25
CA GLU A 256 -17.90 -13.74 -17.32
C GLU A 256 -17.66 -12.97 -16.03
N TRP A 257 -18.70 -12.33 -15.52
CA TRP A 257 -18.62 -11.70 -14.22
C TRP A 257 -19.98 -11.64 -13.54
N ILE A 258 -19.93 -11.64 -12.22
CA ILE A 258 -21.08 -11.40 -11.37
C ILE A 258 -20.73 -10.30 -10.38
N ARG A 259 -21.67 -9.41 -10.15
CA ARG A 259 -21.62 -8.41 -9.08
C ARG A 259 -22.82 -8.59 -8.16
N VAL A 260 -22.56 -8.69 -6.85
CA VAL A 260 -23.58 -8.79 -5.81
C VAL A 260 -23.44 -7.60 -4.89
N LEU A 261 -24.52 -6.84 -4.72
CA LEU A 261 -24.58 -5.70 -3.81
C LEU A 261 -25.02 -6.17 -2.42
N GLU A 262 -24.63 -5.45 -1.37
CA GLU A 262 -24.99 -5.78 0.02
C GLU A 262 -26.51 -5.83 0.25
N ASN A 263 -27.29 -5.02 -0.49
CA ASN A 263 -28.75 -5.05 -0.45
C ASN A 263 -29.34 -6.34 -1.07
N GLY A 264 -28.51 -7.19 -1.67
CA GLY A 264 -28.85 -8.46 -2.31
C GLY A 264 -29.34 -8.35 -3.76
N ASP A 265 -29.30 -7.16 -4.35
CA ASP A 265 -29.35 -7.04 -5.81
C ASP A 265 -28.10 -7.69 -6.41
N TRP A 266 -28.23 -8.28 -7.59
CA TRP A 266 -27.06 -8.77 -8.32
C TRP A 266 -27.23 -8.61 -9.82
N GLN A 267 -26.09 -8.60 -10.51
CA GLN A 267 -25.99 -8.53 -11.96
C GLN A 267 -24.95 -9.53 -12.41
N TYR A 268 -25.35 -10.39 -13.35
CA TYR A 268 -24.51 -11.40 -13.97
C TYR A 268 -24.38 -11.12 -15.45
N TRP A 269 -23.17 -11.28 -15.98
CA TRP A 269 -22.85 -11.07 -17.37
C TRP A 269 -22.00 -12.22 -17.92
N VAL A 270 -22.39 -12.77 -19.06
CA VAL A 270 -21.56 -13.71 -19.83
C VAL A 270 -21.81 -13.48 -21.32
N ASP A 271 -20.75 -13.26 -22.08
CA ASP A 271 -20.80 -12.96 -23.51
C ASP A 271 -21.83 -11.85 -23.87
N ASN A 272 -22.97 -12.22 -24.46
CA ASN A 272 -24.05 -11.34 -24.89
C ASN A 272 -25.27 -11.39 -23.96
N ILE A 273 -25.15 -12.01 -22.78
CA ILE A 273 -26.24 -12.19 -21.82
C ILE A 273 -25.93 -11.35 -20.57
N ASN A 274 -26.93 -10.58 -20.14
CA ASN A 274 -26.90 -9.80 -18.92
C ASN A 274 -28.18 -10.04 -18.13
N LEU A 275 -28.05 -10.72 -16.99
CA LEU A 275 -29.16 -11.03 -16.10
C LEU A 275 -29.05 -10.20 -14.84
N ILE A 276 -30.08 -9.42 -14.53
CA ILE A 276 -30.14 -8.55 -13.36
C ILE A 276 -31.25 -9.04 -12.44
N TYR A 277 -30.95 -9.17 -11.16
CA TYR A 277 -31.92 -9.43 -10.11
C TYR A 277 -32.08 -8.23 -9.19
N LYS A 278 -33.34 -7.90 -8.89
CA LYS A 278 -33.73 -6.84 -7.96
C LYS A 278 -34.46 -7.46 -6.78
N LYS A 279 -33.79 -7.52 -5.63
CA LYS A 279 -34.31 -8.19 -4.44
C LYS A 279 -35.54 -7.51 -3.88
N ALA A 280 -35.56 -6.17 -3.87
CA ALA A 280 -36.67 -5.39 -3.32
C ALA A 280 -38.02 -5.67 -4.00
N THR A 281 -38.00 -6.07 -5.27
CA THR A 281 -39.21 -6.34 -6.07
C THR A 281 -39.34 -7.81 -6.47
N ASP A 282 -38.41 -8.65 -6.04
CA ASP A 282 -38.23 -10.03 -6.50
C ASP A 282 -38.37 -10.17 -8.02
N ASN A 283 -37.60 -9.37 -8.76
CA ASN A 283 -37.75 -9.24 -10.21
C ASN A 283 -36.44 -9.53 -10.95
N TYR A 284 -36.57 -10.17 -12.11
CA TYR A 284 -35.48 -10.50 -13.02
C TYR A 284 -35.59 -9.69 -14.31
N VAL A 285 -34.48 -9.15 -14.79
CA VAL A 285 -34.37 -8.47 -16.08
C VAL A 285 -33.28 -9.13 -16.90
N LEU A 286 -33.68 -9.75 -18.01
CA LEU A 286 -32.77 -10.35 -18.98
C LEU A 286 -32.55 -9.39 -20.16
N ASN A 287 -31.33 -8.93 -20.33
CA ASN A 287 -30.91 -8.17 -21.51
C ASN A 287 -30.00 -9.06 -22.35
N THR A 288 -30.26 -9.14 -23.65
CA THR A 288 -29.43 -9.92 -24.58
C THR A 288 -29.20 -9.16 -25.89
N SER A 289 -28.09 -9.45 -26.55
CA SER A 289 -27.81 -8.99 -27.92
C SER A 289 -27.58 -10.19 -28.85
N GLY A 290 -28.21 -10.15 -30.03
CA GLY A 290 -28.10 -11.21 -31.02
C GLY A 290 -29.18 -12.29 -30.90
N LYS A 291 -29.75 -12.68 -32.05
CA LYS A 291 -30.88 -13.62 -32.13
C LYS A 291 -30.56 -15.01 -31.55
N GLU A 292 -29.35 -15.49 -31.76
CA GLU A 292 -28.92 -16.81 -31.27
C GLU A 292 -28.83 -16.88 -29.75
N ALA A 293 -28.39 -15.79 -29.10
CA ALA A 293 -28.34 -15.71 -27.64
C ALA A 293 -29.74 -15.84 -27.02
N ILE A 294 -30.77 -15.26 -27.65
CA ILE A 294 -32.17 -15.38 -27.20
C ILE A 294 -32.66 -16.82 -27.32
N ILE A 295 -32.42 -17.46 -28.47
CA ILE A 295 -32.93 -18.80 -28.76
C ILE A 295 -32.30 -19.86 -27.84
N ASN A 296 -31.02 -19.68 -27.52
CA ASN A 296 -30.24 -20.65 -26.76
C ASN A 296 -30.11 -20.29 -25.26
N CYS A 297 -30.81 -19.26 -24.77
CA CYS A 297 -30.72 -18.85 -23.36
C CYS A 297 -31.46 -19.84 -22.46
N GLU A 298 -30.70 -20.66 -21.73
CA GLU A 298 -31.23 -21.55 -20.70
C GLU A 298 -31.17 -20.85 -19.32
N CYS A 299 -32.13 -19.96 -19.06
CA CYS A 299 -32.16 -19.15 -17.83
C CYS A 299 -32.05 -19.98 -16.54
N SER A 300 -32.61 -21.19 -16.49
CA SER A 300 -32.52 -22.05 -15.31
C SER A 300 -31.07 -22.46 -15.00
N LYS A 301 -30.29 -22.82 -16.03
CA LYS A 301 -28.87 -23.18 -15.84
C LYS A 301 -28.03 -21.97 -15.48
N ILE A 302 -28.35 -20.81 -16.05
CA ILE A 302 -27.70 -19.55 -15.67
C ILE A 302 -27.97 -19.24 -14.20
N LEU A 303 -29.21 -19.42 -13.72
CA LEU A 303 -29.54 -19.20 -12.31
C LEU A 303 -28.82 -20.17 -11.38
N GLU A 304 -28.79 -21.47 -11.71
CA GLU A 304 -28.01 -22.47 -10.96
C GLU A 304 -26.53 -22.07 -10.88
N HIS A 305 -25.94 -21.64 -12.00
CA HIS A 305 -24.55 -21.20 -12.03
C HIS A 305 -24.30 -19.92 -11.21
N VAL A 306 -25.18 -18.93 -11.33
CA VAL A 306 -25.13 -17.70 -10.53
C VAL A 306 -25.21 -18.02 -9.03
N GLU A 307 -26.09 -18.93 -8.62
CA GLU A 307 -26.17 -19.36 -7.23
C GLU A 307 -24.85 -19.99 -6.75
N GLU A 308 -24.23 -20.85 -7.57
CA GLU A 308 -22.91 -21.41 -7.25
C GLU A 308 -21.83 -20.32 -7.08
N MET A 309 -21.76 -19.34 -7.98
CA MET A 309 -20.80 -18.23 -7.87
C MET A 309 -21.04 -17.41 -6.61
N ILE A 310 -22.29 -17.08 -6.27
CA ILE A 310 -22.64 -16.35 -5.05
C ILE A 310 -22.26 -17.15 -3.80
N GLN A 311 -22.44 -18.47 -3.81
CA GLN A 311 -22.04 -19.32 -2.69
C GLN A 311 -20.52 -19.34 -2.50
N ARG A 312 -19.73 -19.24 -3.58
CA ARG A 312 -18.26 -19.14 -3.48
C ARG A 312 -17.83 -17.85 -2.79
N MET A 313 -18.50 -16.72 -3.03
CA MET A 313 -18.20 -15.44 -2.35
C MET A 313 -18.37 -15.49 -0.82
N LYS A 314 -19.17 -16.44 -0.32
CA LYS A 314 -19.48 -16.60 1.11
C LYS A 314 -18.54 -17.55 1.85
N ARG A 315 -17.68 -18.27 1.13
CA ARG A 315 -16.67 -19.16 1.71
C ARG A 315 -15.38 -18.38 1.92
#